data_AF-A0A2S0U5P8-F1
#
_entry.id   AF-A0A2S0U5P8-F1
#
_cell.length_a   1.000
_cell.length_b   1.000
_cell.length_c   1.000
_cell.angle_alpha   90.00
_cell.angle_beta   90.00
_cell.angle_gamma   90.00
#
_symmetry.space_group_name_H-M   'P 1'
#
loop_
_entity.id
_entity.type
_entity.pdbx_description
1 polymer ?
#
loop_
_entity_poly.entity_id
_entity_poly.type
_entity_poly.pdbx_seq_one_letter_code
_entity_poly.pdbx_strand_id
1 'polypeptide(L)'
;MLLVWLMVSMAAVLAVVGYIYGKYALRKVSYERWFSKTAVFVGEEVEMVERITNRKLLPLPWIRLESMIGQGLVFGSQTNLEISRGELFQNHISIFLLRPYRRIVRRHQVTCSRRGWYRLESVTMTAGDPLGLSEDSRRLPQAAELVVYPRAAPLQELPLPSHSWLGEIAVRRWIGEDPFLNVGVREYRPGDSLNAVHWKATARTGTMQVHKKDYTADPRLVICLNMEVDENMWRNITDRERIERGITYAAAVAEHAAASGLVVRLICNGRLAFGEKQPIRMVQPAALREVLETLAKLELDMVTSMPAMLEGEADEGRKDGDYLLITCHHGSRLTEAAQRLERLGNKVEWMLIPEEGGRSR
;
A
#
# COMPACT_ATOMS: atom_id res chain seq x y z
N MET A 1 -68.48 13.32 -16.66
CA MET A 1 -68.08 11.93 -16.98
C MET A 1 -66.77 11.83 -17.74
N LEU A 2 -66.53 12.65 -18.78
CA LEU A 2 -65.29 12.64 -19.57
C LEU A 2 -64.01 12.82 -18.72
N LEU A 3 -64.03 13.76 -17.77
CA LEU A 3 -62.91 14.01 -16.86
C LEU A 3 -62.57 12.82 -15.96
N VAL A 4 -63.57 12.05 -15.51
CA VAL A 4 -63.37 10.83 -14.70
C VAL A 4 -62.68 9.75 -15.53
N TRP A 5 -63.13 9.53 -16.76
CA TRP A 5 -62.50 8.56 -17.67
C TRP A 5 -61.06 8.96 -18.04
N LEU A 6 -60.79 10.25 -18.23
CA LEU A 6 -59.43 10.74 -18.44
C LEU A 6 -58.53 10.44 -17.23
N MET A 7 -58.99 10.71 -16.01
CA MET A 7 -58.21 10.39 -14.79
C MET A 7 -57.95 8.89 -14.62
N VAL A 8 -58.97 8.05 -14.85
CA VAL A 8 -58.81 6.58 -14.77
C VAL A 8 -57.84 6.07 -15.84
N SER A 9 -57.95 6.56 -17.07
CA SER A 9 -57.03 6.18 -18.16
C SER A 9 -55.60 6.61 -17.90
N MET A 10 -55.38 7.82 -17.37
CA MET A 10 -54.07 8.31 -16.95
C MET A 10 -53.49 7.42 -15.85
N ALA A 11 -54.28 7.12 -14.81
CA ALA A 11 -53.85 6.25 -13.71
C ALA A 11 -53.48 4.85 -14.20
N ALA A 12 -54.25 4.28 -15.13
CA ALA A 12 -53.93 2.99 -15.75
C ALA A 12 -52.62 3.04 -16.55
N VAL A 13 -52.39 4.10 -17.34
CA VAL A 13 -51.14 4.29 -18.09
C VAL A 13 -49.96 4.41 -17.12
N LEU A 14 -50.08 5.21 -16.06
CA LEU A 14 -49.03 5.35 -15.05
C LEU A 14 -48.74 4.03 -14.34
N ALA A 15 -49.76 3.25 -14.01
CA ALA A 15 -49.59 1.92 -13.41
C ALA A 15 -48.86 0.95 -14.36
N VAL A 16 -49.20 0.96 -15.65
CA VAL A 16 -48.51 0.15 -16.67
C VAL A 16 -47.05 0.60 -16.84
N VAL A 17 -46.80 1.90 -16.92
CA VAL A 17 -45.44 2.46 -17.00
C VAL A 17 -44.64 2.06 -15.77
N GLY A 18 -45.17 2.27 -14.57
CA GLY A 18 -44.53 1.87 -13.32
C GLY A 18 -44.21 0.37 -13.29
N TYR A 19 -45.16 -0.48 -13.66
CA TYR A 19 -44.94 -1.93 -13.75
C TYR A 19 -43.83 -2.32 -14.73
N ILE A 20 -43.79 -1.69 -15.91
CA ILE A 20 -42.75 -1.94 -16.91
C ILE A 20 -41.38 -1.52 -16.37
N TYR A 21 -41.26 -0.33 -15.75
CA TYR A 21 -40.00 0.13 -15.19
C TYR A 21 -39.56 -0.74 -14.01
N GLY A 22 -40.42 -1.01 -13.03
CA GLY A 22 -40.08 -1.85 -11.87
C GLY A 22 -39.61 -3.26 -12.24
N LYS A 23 -40.05 -3.81 -13.38
CA LYS A 23 -39.65 -5.15 -13.83
C LYS A 23 -38.48 -5.19 -14.82
N TYR A 24 -38.31 -4.15 -15.64
CA TYR A 24 -37.40 -4.14 -16.78
C TYR A 24 -36.33 -3.03 -16.74
N ALA A 25 -36.38 -2.09 -15.81
CA ALA A 25 -35.44 -0.95 -15.75
C ALA A 25 -33.97 -1.39 -15.68
N LEU A 26 -33.60 -2.30 -14.78
CA LEU A 26 -32.19 -2.74 -14.67
C LEU A 26 -31.85 -3.95 -15.55
N ARG A 27 -32.83 -4.52 -16.26
CA ARG A 27 -32.56 -5.63 -17.19
C ARG A 27 -31.68 -5.17 -18.34
N LYS A 28 -30.70 -6.00 -18.70
CA LYS A 28 -29.75 -5.75 -19.79
C LYS A 28 -29.00 -4.42 -19.66
N VAL A 29 -28.85 -3.89 -18.43
CA VAL A 29 -27.95 -2.79 -18.10
C VAL A 29 -26.65 -3.39 -17.58
N SER A 30 -25.52 -2.98 -18.12
CA SER A 30 -24.20 -3.39 -17.63
C SER A 30 -23.41 -2.18 -17.16
N TYR A 31 -22.62 -2.41 -16.12
CA TYR A 31 -21.76 -1.42 -15.50
C TYR A 31 -20.36 -2.01 -15.30
N GLU A 32 -19.34 -1.27 -15.71
CA GLU A 32 -17.92 -1.59 -15.53
C GLU A 32 -17.21 -0.35 -14.98
N ARG A 33 -16.33 -0.53 -13.99
CA ARG A 33 -15.43 0.50 -13.47
C ARG A 33 -14.01 -0.02 -13.43
N TRP A 34 -13.03 0.82 -13.77
CA TRP A 34 -11.60 0.51 -13.60
C TRP A 34 -10.78 1.80 -13.43
N PHE A 35 -9.57 1.66 -12.90
CA PHE A 35 -8.58 2.72 -12.88
C PHE A 35 -7.64 2.58 -14.07
N SER A 36 -7.16 3.69 -14.62
CA SER A 36 -6.17 3.72 -15.71
C SER A 36 -4.81 3.15 -15.30
N LYS A 37 -4.48 3.18 -14.00
CA LYS A 37 -3.29 2.57 -13.40
C LYS A 37 -3.71 1.71 -12.21
N THR A 38 -2.94 0.67 -11.93
CA THR A 38 -3.16 -0.21 -10.76
C THR A 38 -2.45 0.29 -9.50
N ALA A 39 -1.41 1.10 -9.66
CA ALA A 39 -0.70 1.74 -8.57
C ALA A 39 -0.18 3.14 -8.94
N VAL A 40 -0.17 4.03 -7.95
CA VAL A 40 0.33 5.42 -8.03
C VAL A 40 0.92 5.85 -6.69
N PHE A 41 1.63 6.96 -6.63
CA PHE A 41 2.09 7.54 -5.36
C PHE A 41 1.11 8.57 -4.80
N VAL A 42 1.18 8.82 -3.49
CA VAL A 42 0.45 9.95 -2.86
C VAL A 42 0.78 11.26 -3.58
N GLY A 43 -0.25 12.03 -3.87
CA GLY A 43 -0.21 13.29 -4.59
C GLY A 43 -0.31 13.16 -6.11
N GLU A 44 -0.22 11.94 -6.66
CA GLU A 44 -0.43 11.71 -8.09
C GLU A 44 -1.92 11.65 -8.44
N GLU A 45 -2.20 11.87 -9.73
CA GLU A 45 -3.52 11.73 -10.31
C GLU A 45 -3.65 10.43 -11.10
N VAL A 46 -4.84 9.83 -11.01
CA VAL A 46 -5.23 8.68 -11.81
C VAL A 46 -6.63 8.90 -12.40
N GLU A 47 -6.83 8.43 -13.63
CA GLU A 47 -8.16 8.44 -14.23
C GLU A 47 -8.95 7.21 -13.77
N MET A 48 -10.12 7.43 -13.17
CA MET A 48 -11.14 6.40 -12.93
C MET A 48 -12.16 6.43 -14.07
N VAL A 49 -12.35 5.31 -14.75
CA VAL A 49 -13.26 5.19 -15.89
C VAL A 49 -14.47 4.35 -15.50
N GLU A 50 -15.65 4.87 -15.80
CA GLU A 50 -16.93 4.20 -15.60
C GLU A 50 -17.63 4.04 -16.94
N ARG A 51 -18.11 2.82 -17.22
CA ARG A 51 -18.82 2.50 -18.45
C ARG A 51 -20.19 1.91 -18.12
N ILE A 52 -21.23 2.58 -18.57
CA ILE A 52 -22.62 2.18 -18.41
C ILE A 52 -23.20 1.89 -19.78
N THR A 53 -23.84 0.74 -19.98
CA THR A 53 -24.46 0.37 -21.26
C THR A 53 -25.90 -0.09 -21.06
N ASN A 54 -26.84 0.52 -21.76
CA ASN A 54 -28.23 0.08 -21.84
C ASN A 54 -28.42 -0.76 -23.12
N ARG A 55 -28.59 -2.08 -22.99
CA ARG A 55 -28.76 -3.00 -24.13
C ARG A 55 -30.24 -3.36 -24.39
N LYS A 56 -31.17 -2.44 -24.10
CA LYS A 56 -32.60 -2.61 -24.37
C LYS A 56 -33.21 -1.34 -24.96
N LEU A 57 -34.44 -1.50 -25.47
CA LEU A 57 -35.24 -0.43 -26.05
C LEU A 57 -35.82 0.52 -24.99
N LEU A 58 -36.09 0.04 -23.77
CA LEU A 58 -36.62 0.88 -22.69
C LEU A 58 -35.56 1.92 -22.28
N PRO A 59 -35.83 3.23 -22.44
CA PRO A 59 -34.94 4.28 -21.93
C PRO A 59 -34.95 4.28 -20.41
N LEU A 60 -33.88 4.78 -19.80
CA LEU A 60 -33.82 5.02 -18.36
C LEU A 60 -33.81 6.53 -18.14
N PRO A 61 -34.95 7.13 -17.73
CA PRO A 61 -35.08 8.58 -17.54
C PRO A 61 -34.05 9.09 -16.53
N TRP A 62 -33.81 8.27 -15.51
CA TRP A 62 -32.73 8.41 -14.57
C TRP A 62 -32.18 7.02 -14.24
N ILE A 63 -30.87 6.96 -14.02
CA ILE A 63 -30.16 5.85 -13.42
C ILE A 63 -29.19 6.44 -12.41
N ARG A 64 -29.28 5.98 -11.17
CA ARG A 64 -28.43 6.38 -10.06
C ARG A 64 -27.42 5.27 -9.79
N LEU A 65 -26.16 5.66 -9.70
CA LEU A 65 -25.07 4.81 -9.24
C LEU A 65 -24.56 5.35 -7.92
N GLU A 66 -24.54 4.49 -6.91
CA GLU A 66 -24.06 4.81 -5.56
C GLU A 66 -22.90 3.88 -5.22
N SER A 67 -21.80 4.45 -4.76
CA SER A 67 -20.63 3.68 -4.34
C SER A 67 -19.93 4.39 -3.19
N MET A 68 -19.48 3.62 -2.20
CA MET A 68 -18.64 4.13 -1.13
C MET A 68 -17.20 4.13 -1.61
N ILE A 69 -16.55 5.29 -1.55
CA ILE A 69 -15.16 5.47 -1.96
C ILE A 69 -14.35 5.96 -0.75
N GLY A 70 -13.12 5.46 -0.59
CA GLY A 70 -12.25 5.93 0.49
C GLY A 70 -11.87 7.40 0.32
N GLN A 71 -11.77 8.14 1.42
CA GLN A 71 -11.54 9.61 1.40
C GLN A 71 -10.19 10.05 0.83
N GLY A 72 -9.21 9.15 0.77
CA GLY A 72 -7.93 9.47 0.14
C GLY A 72 -7.99 9.55 -1.38
N LEU A 73 -9.14 9.26 -2.00
CA LEU A 73 -9.40 9.50 -3.42
C LEU A 73 -10.24 10.78 -3.57
N VAL A 74 -9.60 11.87 -3.99
CA VAL A 74 -10.27 13.17 -4.16
C VAL A 74 -10.69 13.31 -5.62
N PHE A 75 -12.00 13.41 -5.85
CA PHE A 75 -12.56 13.62 -7.18
C PHE A 75 -12.57 15.11 -7.50
N GLY A 76 -12.17 15.48 -8.71
CA GLY A 76 -12.32 16.86 -9.19
C GLY A 76 -13.79 17.31 -9.17
N SER A 77 -14.01 18.62 -9.06
CA SER A 77 -15.36 19.21 -9.15
C SER A 77 -15.97 18.92 -10.53
N GLN A 78 -16.87 17.94 -10.60
CA GLN A 78 -17.74 17.73 -11.76
C GLN A 78 -19.19 17.99 -11.37
N THR A 79 -19.91 18.60 -12.31
CA THR A 79 -21.23 19.25 -12.19
C THR A 79 -22.42 18.35 -11.81
N ASN A 80 -22.21 17.07 -11.49
CA ASN A 80 -23.28 16.12 -11.13
C ASN A 80 -22.85 15.13 -10.03
N LEU A 81 -21.99 15.55 -9.11
CA LEU A 81 -21.51 14.72 -8.00
C LEU A 81 -21.99 15.30 -6.67
N GLU A 82 -22.89 14.58 -5.99
CA GLU A 82 -23.15 14.81 -4.57
C GLU A 82 -22.17 13.97 -3.76
N ILE A 83 -21.26 14.64 -3.04
CA ILE A 83 -20.26 14.00 -2.19
C ILE A 83 -20.63 14.31 -0.74
N SER A 84 -21.22 13.33 -0.04
CA SER A 84 -21.39 13.38 1.41
C SER A 84 -20.17 12.74 2.08
N ARG A 85 -19.46 13.50 2.91
CA ARG A 85 -18.22 13.06 3.59
C ARG A 85 -18.58 12.46 4.96
N GLY A 86 -18.32 11.17 5.16
CA GLY A 86 -18.27 10.55 6.48
C GLY A 86 -16.89 10.73 7.14
N GLU A 87 -16.52 9.89 8.11
CA GLU A 87 -15.16 9.91 8.71
C GLU A 87 -14.12 9.04 7.94
N LEU A 88 -14.58 7.99 7.24
CA LEU A 88 -13.71 7.02 6.52
C LEU A 88 -14.02 6.90 5.02
N PHE A 89 -15.29 7.05 4.66
CA PHE A 89 -15.77 6.92 3.29
C PHE A 89 -16.52 8.17 2.86
N GLN A 90 -16.58 8.38 1.56
CA GLN A 90 -17.45 9.36 0.92
C GLN A 90 -18.44 8.63 0.01
N ASN A 91 -19.69 9.08 0.02
CA ASN A 91 -20.71 8.58 -0.88
C ASN A 91 -20.53 9.25 -2.23
N HIS A 92 -20.22 8.47 -3.26
CA HIS A 92 -20.15 8.94 -4.64
C HIS A 92 -21.45 8.58 -5.35
N ILE A 93 -22.29 9.59 -5.56
CA ILE A 93 -23.58 9.46 -6.24
C ILE A 93 -23.48 10.05 -7.64
N SER A 94 -24.00 9.33 -8.61
CA SER A 94 -23.94 9.70 -10.02
C SER A 94 -25.28 9.40 -10.69
N ILE A 95 -25.94 10.44 -11.22
CA ILE A 95 -27.29 10.35 -11.81
C ILE A 95 -27.24 10.70 -13.29
N PHE A 96 -27.87 9.87 -14.14
CA PHE A 96 -27.84 10.04 -15.58
C PHE A 96 -29.15 9.69 -16.26
N LEU A 97 -29.42 10.30 -17.41
CA LEU A 97 -30.35 9.78 -18.41
C LEU A 97 -29.61 8.79 -19.31
N LEU A 98 -30.12 7.56 -19.47
CA LEU A 98 -29.53 6.55 -20.34
C LEU A 98 -30.51 6.08 -21.42
N ARG A 99 -30.27 6.59 -22.64
CA ARG A 99 -31.08 6.31 -23.83
C ARG A 99 -31.03 4.83 -24.27
N PRO A 100 -31.98 4.38 -25.09
CA PRO A 100 -32.01 3.02 -25.62
C PRO A 100 -30.76 2.71 -26.44
N TYR A 101 -30.20 1.51 -26.28
CA TYR A 101 -29.01 1.05 -27.01
C TYR A 101 -27.82 2.04 -26.99
N ARG A 102 -27.68 2.80 -25.90
CA ARG A 102 -26.58 3.74 -25.71
C ARG A 102 -25.62 3.27 -24.62
N ARG A 103 -24.38 3.71 -24.79
CA ARG A 103 -23.29 3.56 -23.85
C ARG A 103 -22.81 4.94 -23.45
N ILE A 104 -22.61 5.15 -22.15
CA ILE A 104 -21.97 6.34 -21.58
C ILE A 104 -20.65 5.89 -20.98
N VAL A 105 -19.58 6.65 -21.27
CA VAL A 105 -18.28 6.49 -20.64
C VAL A 105 -17.97 7.78 -19.90
N ARG A 106 -17.70 7.69 -18.60
CA ARG A 106 -17.27 8.80 -17.76
C ARG A 106 -15.83 8.58 -17.33
N ARG A 107 -15.08 9.67 -17.33
CA ARG A 107 -13.67 9.71 -16.92
C ARG A 107 -13.59 10.73 -15.81
N HIS A 108 -13.15 10.27 -14.65
CA HIS A 108 -12.98 11.09 -13.46
C HIS A 108 -11.49 11.20 -13.20
N GLN A 109 -10.99 12.43 -13.10
CA GLN A 109 -9.65 12.66 -12.58
C GLN A 109 -9.72 12.58 -11.05
N VAL A 110 -8.90 11.69 -10.50
CA VAL A 110 -8.87 11.38 -9.07
C VAL A 110 -7.47 11.68 -8.56
N THR A 111 -7.35 12.63 -7.64
CA THR A 111 -6.11 12.93 -6.94
C THR A 111 -6.00 12.05 -5.70
N CYS A 112 -4.90 11.31 -5.58
CA CYS A 112 -4.66 10.39 -4.46
C CYS A 112 -4.03 11.14 -3.29
N SER A 113 -4.83 11.64 -2.36
CA SER A 113 -4.35 12.46 -1.22
C SER A 113 -3.76 11.65 -0.06
N ARG A 114 -4.11 10.37 0.08
CA ARG A 114 -3.61 9.49 1.14
C ARG A 114 -3.21 8.12 0.60
N ARG A 115 -2.18 7.53 1.19
CA ARG A 115 -1.77 6.15 0.88
C ARG A 115 -2.90 5.19 1.25
N GLY A 116 -2.92 4.02 0.62
CA GLY A 116 -3.93 3.03 0.94
C GLY A 116 -4.15 2.02 -0.17
N TRP A 117 -4.86 0.95 0.16
CA TRP A 117 -5.42 0.03 -0.83
C TRP A 117 -6.90 0.32 -0.99
N TYR A 118 -7.27 0.92 -2.12
CA TYR A 118 -8.65 1.31 -2.41
C TYR A 118 -9.31 0.23 -3.26
N ARG A 119 -10.26 -0.49 -2.66
CA ARG A 119 -11.04 -1.54 -3.33
C ARG A 119 -12.49 -1.08 -3.47
N LEU A 120 -12.93 -0.91 -4.71
CA LEU A 120 -14.30 -0.55 -5.06
C LEU A 120 -15.05 -1.84 -5.43
N GLU A 121 -15.47 -2.59 -4.40
CA GLU A 121 -16.01 -3.94 -4.54
C GLU A 121 -17.44 -4.01 -5.06
N SER A 122 -18.20 -2.93 -4.95
CA SER A 122 -19.57 -2.91 -5.45
C SER A 122 -20.07 -1.52 -5.79
N VAL A 123 -21.08 -1.49 -6.66
CA VAL A 123 -21.91 -0.32 -6.93
C VAL A 123 -23.36 -0.71 -6.75
N THR A 124 -24.15 0.17 -6.15
CA THR A 124 -25.60 0.04 -6.12
C THR A 124 -26.16 0.83 -7.29
N MET A 125 -26.88 0.15 -8.18
CA MET A 125 -27.50 0.72 -9.35
C MET A 125 -29.01 0.77 -9.12
N THR A 126 -29.59 1.95 -9.17
CA THR A 126 -31.03 2.17 -8.99
C THR A 126 -31.58 2.90 -10.21
N ALA A 127 -32.69 2.44 -10.78
CA ALA A 127 -33.38 3.12 -11.86
C ALA A 127 -34.88 2.89 -11.74
N GLY A 128 -35.67 3.84 -12.22
CA GLY A 128 -37.12 3.77 -12.09
C GLY A 128 -37.83 4.53 -13.19
N ASP A 129 -39.14 4.63 -13.02
CA ASP A 129 -39.98 5.40 -13.93
C ASP A 129 -39.75 6.92 -13.77
N PRO A 130 -40.18 7.75 -14.73
CA PRO A 130 -39.96 9.19 -14.70
C PRO A 130 -40.57 9.92 -13.49
N LEU A 131 -41.62 9.38 -12.88
CA LEU A 131 -42.30 9.96 -11.71
C LEU A 131 -41.74 9.43 -10.38
N GLY A 132 -40.85 8.42 -10.42
CA GLY A 132 -40.27 7.82 -9.21
C GLY A 132 -41.26 7.01 -8.38
N LEU A 133 -42.35 6.52 -8.98
CA LEU A 133 -43.38 5.72 -8.31
C LEU A 133 -42.98 4.24 -8.17
N SER A 134 -42.10 3.77 -9.06
CA SER A 134 -41.55 2.42 -9.09
C SER A 134 -40.08 2.49 -9.44
N GLU A 135 -39.26 1.93 -8.55
CA GLU A 135 -37.83 1.79 -8.72
C GLU A 135 -37.41 0.32 -8.61
N ASP A 136 -36.34 0.00 -9.32
CA ASP A 136 -35.61 -1.26 -9.23
C ASP A 136 -34.19 -0.92 -8.78
N SER A 137 -33.65 -1.69 -7.84
CA SER A 137 -32.29 -1.51 -7.31
C SER A 137 -31.53 -2.83 -7.32
N ARG A 138 -30.29 -2.76 -7.77
CA ARG A 138 -29.41 -3.92 -7.87
C ARG A 138 -28.01 -3.55 -7.46
N ARG A 139 -27.47 -4.29 -6.48
CA ARG A 139 -26.05 -4.26 -6.16
C ARG A 139 -25.28 -5.12 -7.17
N LEU A 140 -24.27 -4.52 -7.79
CA LEU A 140 -23.39 -5.18 -8.74
C LEU A 140 -21.99 -5.34 -8.12
N PRO A 141 -21.42 -6.55 -8.08
CA PRO A 141 -20.02 -6.72 -7.69
C PRO A 141 -19.12 -6.03 -8.73
N GLN A 142 -18.02 -5.49 -8.25
CA GLN A 142 -16.97 -4.82 -9.01
C GLN A 142 -15.60 -5.26 -8.46
N ALA A 143 -14.57 -5.10 -9.27
CA ALA A 143 -13.19 -5.48 -8.91
C ALA A 143 -12.20 -4.37 -9.27
N ALA A 144 -12.63 -3.11 -9.14
CA ALA A 144 -11.76 -1.97 -9.38
C ALA A 144 -10.89 -1.74 -8.14
N GLU A 145 -9.58 -1.86 -8.31
CA GLU A 145 -8.62 -1.69 -7.23
C GLU A 145 -7.52 -0.72 -7.61
N LEU A 146 -7.06 0.06 -6.64
CA LEU A 146 -5.93 0.97 -6.77
C LEU A 146 -5.09 0.93 -5.49
N VAL A 147 -3.77 0.76 -5.65
CA VAL A 147 -2.82 0.87 -4.55
C VAL A 147 -2.12 2.23 -4.62
N VAL A 148 -2.23 3.03 -3.57
CA VAL A 148 -1.54 4.32 -3.46
C VAL A 148 -0.35 4.17 -2.53
N TYR A 149 0.86 4.18 -3.10
CA TYR A 149 2.12 4.10 -2.37
C TYR A 149 2.37 5.35 -1.53
N PRO A 150 2.91 5.22 -0.30
CA PRO A 150 3.39 6.38 0.44
C PRO A 150 4.45 7.11 -0.39
N ARG A 151 4.45 8.44 -0.34
CA ARG A 151 5.55 9.23 -0.87
C ARG A 151 6.67 9.24 0.16
N ALA A 152 7.88 8.86 -0.22
CA ALA A 152 9.04 8.93 0.65
C ALA A 152 9.30 10.36 1.15
N ALA A 153 9.67 10.48 2.43
CA ALA A 153 10.16 11.73 2.98
C ALA A 153 11.55 12.05 2.40
N PRO A 154 11.90 13.33 2.20
CA PRO A 154 13.28 13.72 1.91
C PRO A 154 14.23 13.19 2.99
N LEU A 155 15.39 12.69 2.58
CA LEU A 155 16.35 12.09 3.52
C LEU A 155 16.83 13.07 4.60
N GLN A 156 16.81 14.37 4.33
CA GLN A 156 17.19 15.43 5.28
C GLN A 156 16.16 15.60 6.41
N GLU A 157 14.93 15.15 6.21
CA GLU A 157 13.85 15.22 7.21
C GLU A 157 13.83 13.98 8.13
N LEU A 158 14.58 12.93 7.78
CA LEU A 158 14.68 11.74 8.60
C LEU A 158 15.43 12.05 9.90
N PRO A 159 14.86 11.74 11.08
CA PRO A 159 15.50 11.91 12.38
C PRO A 159 16.50 10.77 12.63
N LEU A 160 17.49 10.63 11.75
CA LEU A 160 18.58 9.68 11.90
C LEU A 160 19.67 10.29 12.79
N PRO A 161 20.22 9.52 13.75
CA PRO A 161 21.34 9.99 14.58
C PRO A 161 22.59 10.34 13.76
N SER A 162 22.78 9.70 12.60
CA SER A 162 23.68 10.22 11.56
C SER A 162 23.19 9.80 10.16
N HIS A 163 23.17 10.73 9.21
CA HIS A 163 22.92 10.39 7.80
C HIS A 163 24.04 9.51 7.21
N SER A 164 25.19 9.43 7.88
CA SER A 164 26.31 8.52 7.56
C SER A 164 25.92 7.06 7.73
N TRP A 165 25.05 6.72 8.68
CA TRP A 165 24.76 5.33 9.04
C TRP A 165 24.23 4.48 7.86
N LEU A 166 23.29 5.00 7.09
CA LEU A 166 22.77 4.31 5.90
C LEU A 166 23.86 4.15 4.83
N GLY A 167 24.73 5.16 4.67
CA GLY A 167 25.90 5.09 3.79
C GLY A 167 26.95 4.09 4.29
N GLU A 168 27.17 3.99 5.59
CA GLU A 168 28.09 3.03 6.21
C GLU A 168 27.63 1.59 5.98
N ILE A 169 26.33 1.30 6.04
CA ILE A 169 25.79 -0.03 5.71
C ILE A 169 26.07 -0.36 4.24
N ALA A 170 25.84 0.59 3.34
CA ALA A 170 26.16 0.44 1.93
C ALA A 170 27.66 0.23 1.67
N VAL A 171 28.53 0.89 2.44
CA VAL A 171 29.99 0.75 2.33
C VAL A 171 30.49 -0.56 2.95
N ARG A 172 29.96 -0.99 4.10
CA ARG A 172 30.32 -2.26 4.77
C ARG A 172 30.12 -3.48 3.89
N ARG A 173 29.17 -3.43 2.95
CA ARG A 173 29.00 -4.42 1.87
C ARG A 173 30.32 -4.81 1.20
N TRP A 174 31.21 -3.85 0.98
CA TRP A 174 32.43 -4.02 0.21
C TRP A 174 33.66 -4.41 1.05
N ILE A 175 33.49 -4.56 2.38
CA ILE A 175 34.62 -4.70 3.33
C ILE A 175 34.91 -6.16 3.70
N GLY A 176 33.99 -7.12 3.48
CA GLY A 176 34.18 -8.53 3.87
C GLY A 176 34.08 -9.53 2.72
N GLU A 177 35.21 -10.07 2.26
CA GLU A 177 35.25 -11.19 1.29
C GLU A 177 34.72 -12.48 1.94
N ASP A 178 33.83 -13.23 1.27
CA ASP A 178 33.39 -14.54 1.75
C ASP A 178 34.45 -15.61 1.43
N PRO A 179 34.99 -16.32 2.44
CA PRO A 179 35.94 -17.41 2.21
C PRO A 179 35.44 -18.56 1.31
N PHE A 180 34.13 -18.74 1.17
CA PHE A 180 33.50 -19.89 0.53
C PHE A 180 32.92 -19.61 -0.87
N LEU A 181 32.68 -18.33 -1.21
CA LEU A 181 32.07 -17.96 -2.49
C LEU A 181 33.13 -17.58 -3.53
N ASN A 182 33.57 -18.56 -4.32
CA ASN A 182 34.55 -18.36 -5.39
C ASN A 182 33.86 -18.01 -6.71
N VAL A 183 34.06 -16.79 -7.22
CA VAL A 183 33.43 -16.28 -8.46
C VAL A 183 34.40 -16.23 -9.64
N GLY A 184 35.68 -16.51 -9.41
CA GLY A 184 36.65 -16.69 -10.48
C GLY A 184 38.07 -16.88 -9.97
N VAL A 185 39.04 -16.55 -10.83
CA VAL A 185 40.46 -16.49 -10.48
C VAL A 185 41.02 -15.13 -10.86
N ARG A 186 41.95 -14.63 -10.06
CA ARG A 186 42.71 -13.41 -10.35
C ARG A 186 44.20 -13.64 -10.10
N GLU A 187 45.03 -12.80 -10.67
CA GLU A 187 46.47 -12.86 -10.46
C GLU A 187 46.81 -12.58 -8.97
N TYR A 188 47.77 -13.34 -8.45
CA TYR A 188 48.29 -13.22 -7.10
C TYR A 188 48.92 -11.85 -6.89
N ARG A 189 48.58 -11.18 -5.77
CA ARG A 189 49.21 -9.94 -5.35
C ARG A 189 49.97 -10.16 -4.03
N PRO A 190 51.11 -9.47 -3.82
CA PRO A 190 51.80 -9.49 -2.53
C PRO A 190 50.84 -9.09 -1.40
N GLY A 191 50.61 -9.99 -0.45
CA GLY A 191 49.63 -9.84 0.63
C GLY A 191 48.50 -10.88 0.61
N ASP A 192 48.30 -11.56 -0.52
CA ASP A 192 47.34 -12.66 -0.62
C ASP A 192 47.83 -13.90 0.13
N SER A 193 46.92 -14.57 0.86
CA SER A 193 47.21 -15.81 1.56
C SER A 193 47.55 -16.94 0.59
N LEU A 194 48.60 -17.71 0.88
CA LEU A 194 48.98 -18.89 0.09
C LEU A 194 47.89 -19.98 0.09
N ASN A 195 47.02 -19.99 1.11
CA ASN A 195 45.88 -20.91 1.16
C ASN A 195 44.80 -20.58 0.13
N ALA A 196 44.82 -19.39 -0.47
CA ALA A 196 43.88 -18.97 -1.50
C ALA A 196 44.35 -19.28 -2.93
N VAL A 197 45.52 -19.92 -3.11
CA VAL A 197 46.11 -20.20 -4.43
C VAL A 197 45.33 -21.29 -5.16
N HIS A 198 44.89 -20.99 -6.39
CA HIS A 198 44.20 -21.94 -7.26
C HIS A 198 45.21 -22.70 -8.13
N TRP A 199 45.82 -23.76 -7.59
CA TRP A 199 46.92 -24.50 -8.23
C TRP A 199 46.66 -24.94 -9.68
N LYS A 200 45.43 -25.40 -9.99
CA LYS A 200 45.07 -25.80 -11.36
C LYS A 200 45.03 -24.64 -12.36
N ALA A 201 44.66 -23.44 -11.94
CA ALA A 201 44.65 -22.25 -12.78
C ALA A 201 46.09 -21.76 -12.98
N THR A 202 46.87 -21.70 -11.90
CA THR A 202 48.31 -21.39 -11.91
C THR A 202 49.09 -22.27 -12.89
N ALA A 203 48.84 -23.58 -12.88
CA ALA A 203 49.49 -24.52 -13.79
C ALA A 203 49.14 -24.29 -15.28
N ARG A 204 47.96 -23.72 -15.58
CA ARG A 204 47.50 -23.45 -16.94
C ARG A 204 47.96 -22.10 -17.48
N THR A 205 48.04 -21.08 -16.64
CA THR A 205 48.42 -19.72 -17.03
C THR A 205 49.92 -19.45 -16.89
N GLY A 206 50.65 -20.27 -16.15
CA GLY A 206 52.09 -20.08 -15.88
C GLY A 206 52.40 -18.97 -14.87
N THR A 207 51.39 -18.22 -14.41
CA THR A 207 51.46 -17.19 -13.37
C THR A 207 50.61 -17.60 -12.17
N MET A 208 51.01 -17.22 -10.95
CA MET A 208 50.31 -17.60 -9.73
C MET A 208 48.92 -16.94 -9.69
N GLN A 209 47.88 -17.78 -9.63
CA GLN A 209 46.48 -17.36 -9.58
C GLN A 209 45.91 -17.67 -8.20
N VAL A 210 45.09 -16.77 -7.67
CA VAL A 210 44.31 -16.97 -6.44
C VAL A 210 42.82 -17.03 -6.77
N HIS A 211 42.07 -17.77 -5.95
CA HIS A 211 40.62 -17.75 -6.00
C HIS A 211 40.13 -16.30 -5.79
N LYS A 212 39.40 -15.75 -6.77
CA LYS A 212 38.68 -14.50 -6.60
C LYS A 212 37.41 -14.82 -5.81
N LYS A 213 37.43 -14.45 -4.53
CA LYS A 213 36.29 -14.52 -3.63
C LYS A 213 35.37 -13.34 -3.89
N ASP A 214 34.07 -13.57 -3.79
CA ASP A 214 33.06 -12.52 -3.87
C ASP A 214 32.51 -12.23 -2.47
N TYR A 215 31.76 -11.14 -2.33
CA TYR A 215 31.26 -10.66 -1.04
C TYR A 215 29.90 -11.32 -0.73
N THR A 216 29.79 -12.05 0.39
CA THR A 216 28.51 -12.67 0.86
C THR A 216 27.90 -11.97 2.07
N ALA A 217 28.51 -10.88 2.56
CA ALA A 217 27.73 -9.97 3.39
C ALA A 217 26.67 -9.36 2.46
N ASP A 218 25.49 -9.96 2.42
CA ASP A 218 24.25 -9.29 2.06
C ASP A 218 23.94 -8.41 3.27
N PRO A 219 24.35 -7.12 3.32
CA PRO A 219 23.87 -6.22 4.35
C PRO A 219 22.34 -6.20 4.27
N ARG A 220 21.72 -6.87 5.23
CA ARG A 220 20.28 -6.99 5.34
C ARG A 220 19.82 -5.88 6.26
N LEU A 221 19.38 -4.78 5.66
CA LEU A 221 18.67 -3.76 6.39
C LEU A 221 17.29 -4.31 6.74
N VAL A 222 17.01 -4.43 8.03
CA VAL A 222 15.68 -4.80 8.53
C VAL A 222 15.01 -3.54 9.02
N ILE A 223 14.00 -3.07 8.28
CA ILE A 223 13.17 -1.94 8.70
C ILE A 223 12.12 -2.50 9.67
N CYS A 224 12.21 -2.09 10.92
CA CYS A 224 11.24 -2.39 11.97
C CYS A 224 10.35 -1.16 12.17
N LEU A 225 9.15 -1.17 11.59
CA LEU A 225 8.17 -0.10 11.77
C LEU A 225 7.25 -0.45 12.95
N ASN A 226 7.37 0.31 14.03
CA ASN A 226 6.53 0.18 15.21
C ASN A 226 5.28 1.07 15.08
N MET A 227 4.11 0.46 15.22
CA MET A 227 2.79 1.12 15.23
C MET A 227 2.38 1.63 16.62
N GLU A 228 3.15 1.33 17.67
CA GLU A 228 2.90 1.80 19.04
C GLU A 228 3.35 3.25 19.22
N VAL A 229 2.49 4.08 19.79
CA VAL A 229 2.83 5.45 20.16
C VAL A 229 3.48 5.50 21.54
N ASP A 230 3.05 4.63 22.46
CA ASP A 230 3.55 4.51 23.82
C ASP A 230 3.60 3.03 24.27
N GLU A 231 4.36 2.75 25.32
CA GLU A 231 4.59 1.38 25.82
C GLU A 231 3.34 0.72 26.43
N ASN A 232 2.41 1.53 26.95
CA ASN A 232 1.18 1.03 27.57
C ASN A 232 0.01 0.97 26.58
N MET A 233 0.25 1.28 25.31
CA MET A 233 -0.75 1.30 24.27
C MET A 233 -1.21 -0.12 23.97
N TRP A 234 -2.52 -0.34 23.98
CA TRP A 234 -3.08 -1.68 23.71
C TRP A 234 -3.36 -1.93 22.24
N ARG A 235 -4.30 -1.19 21.64
CA ARG A 235 -4.79 -1.47 20.27
C ARG A 235 -5.12 -0.25 19.44
N ASN A 236 -5.72 0.78 20.03
CA ASN A 236 -6.12 1.97 19.29
C ASN A 236 -4.93 2.93 19.20
N ILE A 237 -4.54 3.26 17.97
CA ILE A 237 -3.49 4.24 17.71
C ILE A 237 -4.04 5.64 18.04
N THR A 238 -3.53 6.24 19.10
CA THR A 238 -3.89 7.57 19.60
C THR A 238 -3.41 8.69 18.67
N ASP A 239 -2.21 8.55 18.12
CA ASP A 239 -1.60 9.52 17.20
C ASP A 239 -1.37 8.89 15.82
N ARG A 240 -2.40 9.00 14.98
CA ARG A 240 -2.40 8.42 13.63
C ARG A 240 -1.40 9.11 12.71
N GLU A 241 -1.23 10.42 12.83
CA GLU A 241 -0.38 11.21 11.93
C GLU A 241 1.09 10.93 12.18
N ARG A 242 1.50 10.74 13.44
CA ARG A 242 2.87 10.32 13.78
C ARG A 242 3.20 8.95 13.19
N ILE A 243 2.28 7.99 13.26
CA ILE A 243 2.49 6.68 12.62
C ILE A 243 2.53 6.78 11.08
N GLU A 244 1.68 7.61 10.46
CA GLU A 244 1.75 7.88 9.01
C GLU A 244 3.10 8.48 8.59
N ARG A 245 3.68 9.35 9.42
CA ARG A 245 5.05 9.85 9.22
C ARG A 245 6.07 8.72 9.34
N GLY A 246 5.92 7.81 10.30
CA GLY A 246 6.73 6.60 10.40
C GLY A 246 6.71 5.75 9.13
N ILE A 247 5.54 5.58 8.51
CA ILE A 247 5.39 4.87 7.22
C ILE A 247 6.11 5.61 6.08
N THR A 248 6.01 6.94 6.08
CA THR A 248 6.70 7.82 5.12
C THR A 248 8.22 7.73 5.27
N TYR A 249 8.72 7.63 6.50
CA TYR A 249 10.14 7.40 6.80
C TYR A 249 10.60 6.00 6.39
N ALA A 250 9.81 4.97 6.67
CA ALA A 250 10.09 3.61 6.23
C ALA A 250 10.19 3.51 4.69
N ALA A 251 9.32 4.20 3.96
CA ALA A 251 9.37 4.29 2.51
C ALA A 251 10.68 4.97 2.04
N ALA A 252 11.07 6.09 2.66
CA ALA A 252 12.32 6.79 2.33
C ALA A 252 13.57 5.93 2.56
N VAL A 253 13.61 5.22 3.69
CA VAL A 253 14.70 4.29 4.00
C VAL A 253 14.74 3.15 2.99
N ALA A 254 13.59 2.56 2.65
CA ALA A 254 13.51 1.49 1.67
C ALA A 254 13.98 1.96 0.27
N GLU A 255 13.55 3.14 -0.18
CA GLU A 255 13.97 3.73 -1.45
C GLU A 255 15.48 3.98 -1.49
N HIS A 256 16.03 4.58 -0.43
CA HIS A 256 17.46 4.85 -0.34
C HIS A 256 18.31 3.56 -0.26
N ALA A 257 17.84 2.58 0.50
CA ALA A 257 18.48 1.28 0.61
C ALA A 257 18.50 0.56 -0.74
N ALA A 258 17.37 0.54 -1.44
CA ALA A 258 17.27 -0.05 -2.77
C ALA A 258 18.17 0.68 -3.80
N ALA A 259 18.22 2.01 -3.77
CA ALA A 259 19.11 2.81 -4.62
C ALA A 259 20.60 2.53 -4.34
N SER A 260 20.92 2.19 -3.09
CA SER A 260 22.28 1.79 -2.65
C SER A 260 22.56 0.29 -2.87
N GLY A 261 21.63 -0.44 -3.48
CA GLY A 261 21.74 -1.88 -3.76
C GLY A 261 21.64 -2.77 -2.51
N LEU A 262 21.14 -2.25 -1.39
CA LEU A 262 20.87 -3.01 -0.17
C LEU A 262 19.59 -3.83 -0.34
N VAL A 263 19.57 -5.01 0.28
CA VAL A 263 18.38 -5.85 0.36
C VAL A 263 17.62 -5.54 1.64
N VAL A 264 16.32 -5.33 1.54
CA VAL A 264 15.48 -4.83 2.64
C VAL A 264 14.48 -5.87 3.08
N ARG A 265 14.32 -6.05 4.39
CA ARG A 265 13.18 -6.76 5.00
C ARG A 265 12.33 -5.76 5.78
N LEU A 266 11.01 -5.89 5.70
CA LEU A 266 10.08 -5.14 6.53
C LEU A 266 9.50 -6.02 7.64
N ILE A 267 9.55 -5.50 8.86
CA ILE A 267 8.85 -6.04 10.02
C ILE A 267 7.96 -4.94 10.57
N CYS A 268 6.69 -5.24 10.81
CA CYS A 268 5.73 -4.29 11.34
C CYS A 268 4.69 -5.03 12.18
N ASN A 269 4.39 -4.50 13.37
CA ASN A 269 3.41 -5.06 14.31
C ASN A 269 1.94 -4.74 13.96
N GLY A 270 1.70 -3.96 12.91
CA GLY A 270 0.38 -3.75 12.30
C GLY A 270 -0.05 -4.81 11.28
N ARG A 271 -1.22 -4.62 10.67
CA ARG A 271 -1.79 -5.53 9.64
C ARG A 271 -2.06 -4.85 8.31
N LEU A 272 -2.32 -5.68 7.29
CA LEU A 272 -2.89 -5.20 6.03
C LEU A 272 -4.38 -4.85 6.18
N ALA A 273 -4.85 -3.91 5.36
CA ALA A 273 -6.23 -3.43 5.32
C ALA A 273 -7.23 -4.53 4.94
N PHE A 274 -6.81 -5.50 4.12
CA PHE A 274 -7.62 -6.65 3.75
C PHE A 274 -6.80 -7.93 3.89
N GLY A 275 -7.48 -9.03 4.21
CA GLY A 275 -6.87 -10.34 4.43
C GLY A 275 -6.90 -10.75 5.89
N GLU A 276 -6.02 -11.69 6.24
CA GLU A 276 -5.92 -12.21 7.60
C GLU A 276 -5.29 -11.21 8.57
N LYS A 277 -5.73 -11.24 9.83
CA LYS A 277 -5.20 -10.38 10.89
C LYS A 277 -3.88 -10.95 11.43
N GLN A 278 -2.80 -10.72 10.67
CA GLN A 278 -1.46 -11.14 11.04
C GLN A 278 -0.49 -9.94 11.01
N PRO A 279 0.54 -9.94 11.87
CA PRO A 279 1.58 -8.94 11.78
C PRO A 279 2.40 -9.11 10.49
N ILE A 280 3.00 -8.03 10.02
CA ILE A 280 3.81 -8.05 8.81
C ILE A 280 5.23 -8.48 9.15
N ARG A 281 5.67 -9.56 8.50
CA ARG A 281 7.02 -10.08 8.67
C ARG A 281 7.54 -10.65 7.36
N MET A 282 8.42 -9.90 6.70
CA MET A 282 9.11 -10.37 5.50
C MET A 282 10.27 -11.28 5.90
N VAL A 283 10.12 -12.58 5.66
CA VAL A 283 11.11 -13.61 5.99
C VAL A 283 12.36 -13.48 5.11
N GLN A 284 12.13 -13.23 3.82
CA GLN A 284 13.16 -12.99 2.80
C GLN A 284 13.20 -11.50 2.46
N PRO A 285 14.34 -10.98 1.99
CA PRO A 285 14.39 -9.62 1.47
C PRO A 285 13.44 -9.46 0.29
N ALA A 286 12.77 -8.31 0.24
CA ALA A 286 11.77 -8.00 -0.77
C ALA A 286 12.26 -6.88 -1.69
N ALA A 287 11.77 -6.88 -2.94
CA ALA A 287 12.01 -5.76 -3.83
C ALA A 287 11.35 -4.48 -3.29
N LEU A 288 11.91 -3.31 -3.61
CA LEU A 288 11.37 -2.01 -3.18
C LEU A 288 9.86 -1.89 -3.43
N ARG A 289 9.39 -2.35 -4.59
CA ARG A 289 7.97 -2.33 -4.95
C ARG A 289 7.10 -3.12 -3.95
N GLU A 290 7.55 -4.28 -3.51
CA GLU A 290 6.81 -5.12 -2.55
C GLU A 290 6.76 -4.49 -1.16
N VAL A 291 7.86 -3.84 -0.74
CA VAL A 291 7.92 -3.06 0.50
C VAL A 291 6.94 -1.88 0.43
N LEU A 292 7.00 -1.06 -0.63
CA LEU A 292 6.08 0.07 -0.82
C LEU A 292 4.62 -0.37 -0.92
N GLU A 293 4.35 -1.49 -1.59
CA GLU A 293 3.00 -2.05 -1.69
C GLU A 293 2.47 -2.52 -0.33
N THR A 294 3.33 -3.12 0.49
CA THR A 294 2.98 -3.51 1.85
C THR A 294 2.72 -2.28 2.71
N LEU A 295 3.60 -1.28 2.68
CA LEU A 295 3.42 0.00 3.38
C LEU A 295 2.14 0.73 2.96
N ALA A 296 1.78 0.68 1.67
CA ALA A 296 0.51 1.22 1.18
C ALA A 296 -0.71 0.48 1.73
N LYS A 297 -0.60 -0.84 1.85
CA LYS A 297 -1.68 -1.71 2.33
C LYS A 297 -1.81 -1.74 3.85
N LEU A 298 -0.88 -1.16 4.61
CA LEU A 298 -0.95 -1.13 6.08
C LEU A 298 -2.18 -0.36 6.57
N GLU A 299 -2.91 -0.97 7.48
CA GLU A 299 -3.94 -0.31 8.27
C GLU A 299 -3.32 0.18 9.59
N LEU A 300 -3.81 1.33 10.08
CA LEU A 300 -3.41 1.88 11.37
C LEU A 300 -4.12 1.13 12.50
N ASP A 301 -3.76 -0.14 12.66
CA ASP A 301 -4.29 -1.09 13.63
C ASP A 301 -3.19 -2.09 14.01
N MET A 302 -3.11 -2.43 15.30
CA MET A 302 -2.06 -3.29 15.85
C MET A 302 -2.55 -4.72 16.06
N VAL A 303 -1.73 -5.70 15.69
CA VAL A 303 -2.03 -7.12 15.91
C VAL A 303 -1.32 -7.65 17.15
N THR A 304 -0.07 -7.25 17.32
CA THR A 304 0.83 -7.70 18.38
C THR A 304 1.69 -6.53 18.83
N SER A 305 2.54 -6.74 19.85
CA SER A 305 3.51 -5.75 20.27
C SER A 305 4.83 -5.87 19.49
N MET A 306 5.50 -4.74 19.27
CA MET A 306 6.82 -4.72 18.63
C MET A 306 7.89 -5.47 19.45
N PRO A 307 7.93 -5.41 20.80
CA PRO A 307 8.83 -6.23 21.59
C PRO A 307 8.68 -7.73 21.30
N ALA A 308 7.45 -8.25 21.21
CA ALA A 308 7.20 -9.66 20.91
C ALA A 308 7.69 -10.05 19.50
N MET A 309 7.59 -9.15 18.53
CA MET A 309 8.12 -9.36 17.18
C MET A 309 9.65 -9.43 17.18
N LEU A 310 10.33 -8.55 17.92
CA LEU A 310 11.79 -8.56 18.05
C LEU A 310 12.30 -9.79 18.81
N GLU A 311 11.59 -10.20 19.87
CA GLU A 311 11.89 -11.45 20.59
C GLU A 311 11.79 -12.67 19.68
N GLY A 312 10.76 -12.72 18.81
CA GLY A 312 10.64 -13.78 17.81
C GLY A 312 11.77 -13.78 16.77
N GLU A 313 12.25 -12.61 16.32
CA GLU A 313 13.46 -12.55 15.48
C GLU A 313 14.71 -13.04 16.21
N ALA A 314 14.83 -12.73 17.52
CA ALA A 314 15.94 -13.16 18.35
C ALA A 314 15.93 -14.69 18.56
N ASP A 315 14.75 -15.28 18.75
CA ASP A 315 14.56 -16.73 18.93
C ASP A 315 14.93 -17.53 17.68
N GLU A 316 14.74 -16.96 16.48
CA GLU A 316 15.21 -17.56 15.23
C GLU A 316 16.74 -17.53 15.05
N GLY A 317 17.45 -16.80 15.91
CA GLY A 317 18.91 -16.78 15.93
C GLY A 317 19.56 -16.17 14.68
N ARG A 318 18.86 -15.25 13.99
CA ARG A 318 19.42 -14.53 12.84
C ARG A 318 20.55 -13.60 13.30
N LYS A 319 21.68 -13.67 12.60
CA LYS A 319 22.90 -12.89 12.88
C LYS A 319 23.19 -11.91 11.74
N ASP A 320 24.04 -10.92 12.04
CA ASP A 320 24.59 -9.94 11.09
C ASP A 320 23.54 -9.09 10.36
N GLY A 321 22.39 -8.84 10.99
CA GLY A 321 21.39 -7.89 10.50
C GLY A 321 21.60 -6.49 11.07
N ASP A 322 21.46 -5.47 10.22
CA ASP A 322 21.32 -4.07 10.65
C ASP A 322 19.82 -3.76 10.78
N TYR A 323 19.32 -3.68 12.01
CA TYR A 323 17.92 -3.36 12.31
C TYR A 323 17.78 -1.86 12.48
N LEU A 324 16.86 -1.25 11.75
CA LEU A 324 16.43 0.13 11.95
C LEU A 324 15.04 0.13 12.57
N LEU A 325 14.95 0.50 13.84
CA LEU A 325 13.69 0.58 14.58
C LEU A 325 13.11 2.00 14.47
N ILE A 326 12.07 2.13 13.65
CA ILE A 326 11.29 3.35 13.47
C ILE A 326 10.13 3.31 14.47
N THR A 327 10.17 4.15 15.51
CA THR A 327 9.26 4.06 16.66
C THR A 327 8.92 5.43 17.24
N CYS A 328 7.80 5.54 17.95
CA CYS A 328 7.40 6.76 18.67
C CYS A 328 7.97 6.85 20.10
N HIS A 329 8.38 5.72 20.69
CA HIS A 329 8.77 5.64 22.09
C HIS A 329 9.99 4.73 22.32
N HIS A 330 10.66 4.94 23.46
CA HIS A 330 11.71 4.09 24.02
C HIS A 330 11.20 3.42 25.31
N GLY A 331 10.26 2.49 25.16
CA GLY A 331 9.78 1.69 26.31
C GLY A 331 10.85 0.74 26.83
N SER A 332 10.76 0.34 28.10
CA SER A 332 11.74 -0.59 28.69
C SER A 332 11.68 -1.96 28.02
N ARG A 333 10.48 -2.50 27.76
CA ARG A 333 10.31 -3.80 27.09
C ARG A 333 10.84 -3.81 25.66
N LEU A 334 10.61 -2.72 24.93
CA LEU A 334 11.14 -2.55 23.57
C LEU A 334 12.66 -2.47 23.57
N THR A 335 13.22 -1.75 24.54
CA THR A 335 14.67 -1.61 24.71
C THR A 335 15.33 -2.95 25.09
N GLU A 336 14.73 -3.71 26.00
CA GLU A 336 15.20 -5.05 26.38
C GLU A 336 15.20 -6.02 25.18
N ALA A 337 14.15 -6.00 24.37
CA ALA A 337 14.05 -6.82 23.16
C ALA A 337 15.10 -6.42 22.11
N ALA A 338 15.34 -5.12 21.90
CA ALA A 338 16.41 -4.62 21.04
C ALA A 338 17.80 -5.03 21.54
N GLN A 339 18.10 -4.87 22.83
CA GLN A 339 19.38 -5.30 23.42
C GLN A 339 19.59 -6.81 23.29
N ARG A 340 18.51 -7.60 23.34
CA ARG A 340 18.59 -9.04 23.12
C ARG A 340 19.08 -9.36 21.70
N LEU A 341 18.60 -8.64 20.68
CA LEU A 341 19.10 -8.77 19.31
C LEU A 341 20.57 -8.35 19.19
N GLU A 342 20.97 -7.29 19.88
CA GLU A 342 22.37 -6.82 19.91
C GLU A 342 23.31 -7.87 20.53
N ARG A 343 22.90 -8.52 21.63
CA ARG A 343 23.68 -9.61 22.25
C ARG A 343 23.87 -10.81 21.32
N LEU A 344 23.03 -10.98 20.31
CA LEU A 344 23.17 -12.03 19.29
C LEU A 344 24.12 -11.63 18.13
N GLY A 345 24.69 -10.43 18.17
CA GLY A 345 25.62 -9.91 17.17
C GLY A 345 24.98 -9.03 16.09
N ASN A 346 23.70 -8.67 16.24
CA ASN A 346 23.03 -7.73 15.33
C ASN A 346 23.31 -6.28 15.74
N LYS A 347 23.17 -5.33 14.81
CA LYS A 347 23.19 -3.90 15.12
C LYS A 347 21.74 -3.40 15.18
N VAL A 348 21.37 -2.64 16.21
CA VAL A 348 20.04 -2.02 16.30
C VAL A 348 20.21 -0.51 16.37
N GLU A 349 19.66 0.20 15.39
CA GLU A 349 19.63 1.65 15.33
C GLU A 349 18.20 2.15 15.52
N TRP A 350 18.06 3.28 16.21
CA TRP A 350 16.76 3.83 16.55
C TRP A 350 16.49 5.09 15.75
N MET A 351 15.30 5.17 15.17
CA MET A 351 14.76 6.36 14.54
C MET A 351 13.48 6.76 15.27
N LEU A 352 13.58 7.77 16.13
CA LEU A 352 12.42 8.28 16.84
C LEU A 352 11.59 9.18 15.94
N ILE A 353 10.31 8.84 15.79
CA ILE A 353 9.36 9.69 15.10
C ILE A 353 9.04 10.89 16.04
N PRO A 354 9.28 12.15 15.64
CA PRO A 354 9.04 13.31 16.50
C PRO A 354 7.55 13.54 16.75
N GLU A 355 7.18 14.06 17.92
CA GLU A 355 5.84 14.63 18.16
C GLU A 355 5.63 15.90 17.32
N GLU A 356 4.38 16.15 16.89
CA GLU A 356 4.07 17.42 16.23
C GLU A 356 4.34 18.61 17.17
N GLY A 357 5.17 19.57 16.72
CA GLY A 357 5.56 20.75 17.49
C GLY A 357 6.87 20.61 18.29
N GLY A 358 7.44 19.41 18.37
CA GLY A 358 8.76 19.18 18.96
C GLY A 358 9.89 19.55 18.00
N ARG A 359 10.28 20.84 17.94
CA ARG A 359 11.63 21.17 17.44
C ARG A 359 12.63 20.44 18.33
N SER A 360 13.44 19.57 17.72
CA SER A 360 14.66 19.03 18.32
C SER A 360 15.40 20.17 19.02
N ARG A 361 15.51 20.10 20.33
CA ARG A 361 16.44 20.94 21.10
C ARG A 361 17.78 20.24 21.19
#